data_AF-A0A2N6IBN6-F1
#
_entry.id   AF-A0A2N6IBN6-F1
#
_cell.length_a   1.000
_cell.length_b   1.000
_cell.length_c   1.000
_cell.angle_alpha   90.00
_cell.angle_beta   90.00
_cell.angle_gamma   90.00
#
_symmetry.space_group_name_H-M   'P 1'
#
loop_
_entity.id
_entity.type
_entity.pdbx_description
1 polymer ?
#
loop_
_entity_poly.entity_id
_entity_poly.type
_entity_poly.pdbx_seq_one_letter_code
_entity_poly.pdbx_strand_id
1 'polypeptide(L)'
;MRSEQRFSRAGVLIVRKQWNAGGREEGALRSWYADGKPRQLIEYVDGERQGWTRHWRADGSVESECRYVADEPQGKCTGDSAKMSYTEDGIAFDMPEP
;
A
#
# COMPACT_ATOMS: atom_id res chain seq x y z
N MET A 1 -12.29 17.23 -4.42
CA MET A 1 -11.68 15.89 -4.56
C MET A 1 -10.54 16.01 -5.55
N ARG A 2 -9.35 15.53 -5.18
CA ARG A 2 -8.14 15.58 -6.01
C ARG A 2 -7.71 14.15 -6.33
N SER A 3 -7.13 13.94 -7.49
CA SER A 3 -6.46 12.67 -7.81
C SER A 3 -5.10 12.94 -8.43
N GLU A 4 -4.18 11.99 -8.25
CA GLU A 4 -2.86 12.01 -8.84
C GLU A 4 -2.65 10.67 -9.54
N GLN A 5 -2.19 10.77 -10.79
CA GLN A 5 -1.79 9.62 -11.56
C GLN A 5 -0.36 9.86 -12.03
N ARG A 6 0.51 8.88 -11.80
CA ARG A 6 1.89 8.90 -12.29
C ARG A 6 2.05 7.81 -13.32
N PHE A 7 2.61 8.17 -14.46
CA PHE A 7 2.89 7.25 -15.55
C PHE A 7 4.40 7.09 -15.72
N SER A 8 4.84 5.93 -16.21
CA SER A 8 6.22 5.73 -16.64
C SER A 8 6.48 6.53 -17.92
N ARG A 9 7.76 6.61 -18.34
CA ARG A 9 8.12 7.20 -19.65
C ARG A 9 7.45 6.52 -20.84
N ALA A 10 7.04 5.26 -20.69
CA ALA A 10 6.32 4.48 -21.68
C ALA A 10 4.79 4.67 -21.62
N GLY A 11 4.27 5.53 -20.73
CA GLY A 11 2.83 5.79 -20.58
C GLY A 11 2.07 4.77 -19.73
N VAL A 12 2.76 3.84 -19.07
CA VAL A 12 2.12 2.85 -18.17
C VAL A 12 1.81 3.50 -16.83
N LEU A 13 0.59 3.33 -16.30
CA LEU A 13 0.21 3.85 -14.99
C LEU A 13 0.99 3.14 -13.88
N ILE A 14 1.79 3.89 -13.12
CA ILE A 14 2.63 3.37 -12.04
C ILE A 14 1.99 3.64 -10.68
N VAL A 15 1.29 4.76 -10.51
CA VAL A 15 0.62 5.10 -9.25
C VAL A 15 -0.69 5.83 -9.53
N ARG A 16 -1.72 5.51 -8.76
CA ARG A 16 -2.93 6.29 -8.62
C ARG A 16 -3.20 6.56 -7.14
N LYS A 17 -3.39 7.82 -6.80
CA LYS A 17 -3.81 8.30 -5.47
C LYS A 17 -5.00 9.24 -5.59
N GLN A 18 -5.79 9.31 -4.53
CA GLN A 18 -7.00 10.11 -4.46
C GLN A 18 -7.06 10.78 -3.08
N TRP A 19 -7.59 12.00 -3.05
CA TRP A 19 -7.79 12.78 -1.83
C TRP A 19 -9.18 13.39 -1.79
N ASN A 20 -9.74 13.47 -0.59
CA ASN A 20 -11.00 14.15 -0.32
C ASN A 20 -10.84 15.69 -0.42
N ALA A 21 -11.93 16.43 -0.16
CA ALA A 21 -11.91 17.90 -0.25
C ALA A 21 -11.00 18.57 0.80
N GLY A 22 -10.76 17.90 1.94
CA GLY A 22 -9.85 18.34 2.99
C GLY A 22 -8.38 18.01 2.73
N GLY A 23 -8.06 17.35 1.61
CA GLY A 23 -6.68 16.98 1.27
C GLY A 23 -6.16 15.73 1.97
N ARG A 24 -7.03 14.93 2.62
CA ARG A 24 -6.68 13.63 3.20
C ARG A 24 -6.88 12.52 2.17
N GLU A 25 -6.04 11.46 2.19
CA GLU A 25 -6.12 10.35 1.23
C GLU A 25 -7.49 9.66 1.33
N GLU A 26 -8.11 9.33 0.20
CA GLU A 26 -9.48 8.83 0.16
C GLU A 26 -9.63 7.76 -0.93
N GLY A 27 -10.16 6.59 -0.56
CA GLY A 27 -10.28 5.43 -1.43
C GLY A 27 -8.96 4.68 -1.63
N ALA A 28 -8.86 3.94 -2.73
CA ALA A 28 -7.70 3.08 -2.98
C ALA A 28 -6.50 3.85 -3.56
N LEU A 29 -5.37 3.78 -2.86
CA LEU A 29 -4.05 3.95 -3.44
C LEU A 29 -3.67 2.67 -4.16
N ARG A 30 -3.26 2.79 -5.43
CA ARG A 30 -2.79 1.65 -6.22
C ARG A 30 -1.46 1.99 -6.87
N SER A 31 -0.54 1.03 -6.88
CA SER A 31 0.67 1.11 -7.68
C SER A 31 0.91 -0.18 -8.44
N TRP A 32 1.63 -0.07 -9.55
CA TRP A 32 1.91 -1.16 -10.47
C TRP A 32 3.40 -1.21 -10.81
N TYR A 33 3.88 -2.41 -11.10
CA TYR A 33 5.18 -2.63 -11.71
C TYR A 33 5.17 -2.16 -13.17
N ALA A 34 6.35 -2.05 -13.78
CA ALA A 34 6.50 -1.60 -15.16
C ALA A 34 5.80 -2.52 -16.18
N ASP A 35 5.60 -3.79 -15.83
CA ASP A 35 4.86 -4.78 -16.61
C ASP A 35 3.34 -4.70 -16.41
N GLY A 36 2.86 -3.76 -15.59
CA GLY A 36 1.44 -3.53 -15.30
C GLY A 36 0.86 -4.42 -14.20
N LYS A 37 1.65 -5.31 -13.59
CA LYS A 37 1.19 -6.11 -12.45
C LYS A 37 1.00 -5.25 -11.20
N PRO A 38 0.04 -5.57 -10.32
CA PRO A 38 -0.13 -4.83 -9.07
C PRO A 38 1.14 -4.95 -8.24
N ARG A 39 1.54 -3.83 -7.64
CA ARG A 39 2.64 -3.74 -6.67
C ARG A 39 2.11 -3.46 -5.28
N GLN A 40 1.11 -2.57 -5.18
CA GLN A 40 0.56 -2.13 -3.91
C GLN A 40 -0.91 -1.74 -4.03
N LEU A 41 -1.67 -2.04 -3.00
CA LEU A 41 -3.04 -1.59 -2.78
C LEU A 41 -3.17 -1.18 -1.32
N ILE A 42 -3.61 0.04 -1.05
CA ILE A 42 -3.97 0.50 0.29
C ILE A 42 -5.31 1.20 0.20
N GLU A 43 -6.26 0.82 1.05
CA GLU A 43 -7.56 1.48 1.18
C GLU A 43 -7.50 2.54 2.28
N TYR A 44 -7.82 3.79 1.92
CA TYR A 44 -7.91 4.91 2.86
C TYR A 44 -9.33 5.42 2.99
N VAL A 45 -9.69 5.86 4.19
CA VAL A 45 -10.88 6.70 4.45
C VAL A 45 -10.42 7.85 5.32
N ASP A 46 -10.65 9.07 4.87
CA ASP A 46 -10.22 10.28 5.55
C ASP A 46 -8.74 10.21 6.00
N GLY A 47 -7.83 9.79 5.13
CA GLY A 47 -6.39 9.75 5.39
C GLY A 47 -5.90 8.59 6.26
N GLU A 48 -6.79 7.77 6.81
CA GLU A 48 -6.44 6.61 7.64
C GLU A 48 -6.64 5.31 6.86
N ARG A 49 -5.79 4.29 7.08
CA ARG A 49 -6.00 2.99 6.45
C ARG A 49 -7.30 2.37 6.98
N GLN A 50 -8.22 2.14 6.07
CA GLN A 50 -9.54 1.59 6.34
C GLN A 50 -9.82 0.50 5.32
N GLY A 51 -9.29 -0.69 5.60
CA GLY A 51 -9.52 -1.88 4.81
C GLY A 51 -8.25 -2.64 4.46
N TRP A 52 -8.13 -3.10 3.23
CA TRP A 52 -7.02 -3.95 2.80
C TRP A 52 -5.78 -3.12 2.49
N THR A 53 -4.67 -3.55 3.06
CA THR A 53 -3.32 -3.24 2.57
C THR A 53 -2.73 -4.52 2.01
N ARG A 54 -2.28 -4.47 0.76
CA ARG A 54 -1.69 -5.61 0.06
C ARG A 54 -0.48 -5.18 -0.74
N HIS A 55 0.55 -6.00 -0.67
CA HIS A 55 1.79 -5.85 -1.42
C HIS A 55 2.01 -7.12 -2.23
N TRP A 56 2.47 -6.94 -3.46
CA TRP A 56 2.77 -8.04 -4.37
C TRP A 56 4.20 -7.92 -4.86
N ARG A 57 4.83 -9.06 -5.11
CA ARG A 57 6.13 -9.13 -5.78
C ARG A 57 5.97 -8.96 -7.30
N ALA A 58 7.08 -8.73 -8.00
CA ALA A 58 7.09 -8.59 -9.46
C ALA A 58 6.65 -9.87 -10.20
N ASP A 59 6.78 -11.04 -9.56
CA ASP A 59 6.24 -12.28 -10.12
C ASP A 59 4.71 -12.34 -10.06
N GLY A 60 4.07 -11.52 -9.22
CA GLY A 60 2.63 -11.46 -8.98
C GLY A 60 2.17 -12.19 -7.71
N SER A 61 3.09 -12.84 -6.98
CA SER A 61 2.79 -13.46 -5.69
C SER A 61 2.49 -12.41 -4.63
N VAL A 62 1.58 -12.73 -3.70
CA VAL A 62 1.32 -11.86 -2.54
C VAL A 62 2.56 -11.86 -1.65
N GLU A 63 3.11 -10.67 -1.44
CA GLU A 63 4.24 -10.46 -0.54
C GLU A 63 3.76 -10.27 0.89
N SER A 64 2.70 -9.47 1.07
CA SER A 64 2.02 -9.31 2.34
C SER A 64 0.58 -8.83 2.16
N GLU A 65 -0.28 -9.19 3.12
CA GLU A 65 -1.60 -8.62 3.24
C GLU A 65 -2.01 -8.42 4.71
N CYS A 66 -2.70 -7.31 4.96
CA CYS A 66 -3.28 -7.03 6.26
C CYS A 66 -4.57 -6.24 6.11
N ARG A 67 -5.48 -6.42 7.06
CA ARG A 67 -6.70 -5.60 7.19
C ARG A 67 -6.44 -4.53 8.23
N TYR A 68 -6.89 -3.31 7.98
CA TYR A 68 -6.75 -2.16 8.86
C TYR A 68 -8.12 -1.53 9.14
N VAL A 69 -8.28 -0.96 10.33
CA VAL A 69 -9.38 -0.06 10.70
C VAL A 69 -8.75 1.10 11.45
N ALA A 70 -8.95 2.33 10.97
CA ALA A 70 -8.32 3.54 11.54
C ALA A 70 -6.81 3.36 11.80
N ASP A 71 -6.08 2.89 10.78
CA ASP A 71 -4.63 2.57 10.84
C ASP A 71 -4.20 1.45 11.79
N GLU A 72 -5.13 0.83 12.52
CA GLU A 72 -4.84 -0.32 13.37
C GLU A 72 -5.02 -1.66 12.64
N PRO A 73 -4.00 -2.54 12.64
CA PRO A 73 -4.10 -3.85 12.01
C PRO A 73 -5.12 -4.73 12.72
N GLN A 74 -6.06 -5.26 11.95
CA GLN A 74 -7.09 -6.18 12.41
C GLN A 74 -6.60 -7.62 12.26
N GLY A 75 -6.16 -8.20 13.38
CA GLY A 75 -5.69 -9.58 13.44
C GLY A 75 -4.28 -9.76 12.88
N LYS A 76 -3.99 -10.98 12.42
CA LYS A 76 -2.65 -11.34 11.95
C LYS A 76 -2.47 -10.97 10.48
N CYS A 77 -1.56 -10.03 10.22
CA CYS A 77 -1.06 -9.79 8.88
C CYS A 77 -0.29 -11.03 8.37
N THR A 78 -0.42 -11.37 7.08
CA THR A 78 0.23 -12.53 6.48
C THR A 78 1.25 -12.10 5.42
N GLY A 79 2.27 -12.93 5.19
CA GLY A 79 3.32 -12.71 4.19
C GLY A 79 4.70 -12.40 4.77
N ASP A 80 5.72 -12.42 3.92
CA ASP A 80 7.13 -12.29 4.32
C ASP A 80 7.45 -10.87 4.84
N SER A 81 6.87 -9.85 4.21
CA SER A 81 7.02 -8.45 4.63
C SER A 81 6.08 -8.05 5.77
N ALA A 82 5.07 -8.88 6.09
CA ALA A 82 4.15 -8.61 7.21
C ALA A 82 4.82 -8.77 8.60
N LYS A 83 6.05 -9.30 8.63
CA LYS A 83 6.89 -9.32 9.84
C LYS A 83 7.55 -7.96 10.13
N MET A 84 7.48 -7.00 9.21
CA MET A 84 7.97 -5.65 9.42
C MET A 84 6.88 -4.83 10.13
N SER A 85 7.14 -4.44 11.37
CA SER A 85 6.30 -3.50 12.11
C SER A 85 6.58 -2.08 11.61
N TYR A 86 5.54 -1.40 11.12
CA TYR A 86 5.60 0.01 10.77
C TYR A 86 5.30 0.82 12.04
N THR A 87 6.33 1.37 12.68
CA THR A 87 6.16 2.37 13.75
C THR A 87 6.22 3.78 13.16
N GLU A 88 5.68 4.75 13.91
CA GLU A 88 5.56 6.17 13.52
C GLU A 88 6.89 6.85 13.12
N ASP A 89 8.04 6.25 13.47
CA ASP A 89 9.40 6.74 13.20
C ASP A 89 10.06 6.20 11.90
N GLY A 90 9.35 5.38 11.12
CA GLY A 90 9.85 4.86 9.84
C GLY A 90 10.08 3.34 9.84
N ILE A 91 10.56 2.83 8.70
CA ILE A 91 10.67 1.39 8.42
C ILE A 91 11.79 0.78 9.28
N ALA A 92 11.43 0.07 10.34
CA ALA A 92 12.35 -0.84 11.03
C ALA A 92 12.22 -2.25 10.42
N PHE A 93 13.29 -2.71 9.78
CA PHE A 93 13.39 -4.10 9.35
C PHE A 93 13.78 -4.95 10.57
N ASP A 94 12.85 -5.71 11.12
CA ASP A 94 13.22 -6.85 11.97
C ASP A 94 13.68 -7.97 11.03
N MET A 95 14.93 -7.88 10.57
CA MET A 95 15.58 -8.96 9.86
C MET A 95 16.04 -9.98 10.90
N PRO A 96 15.60 -11.24 10.87
CA PRO A 96 16.30 -12.27 11.62
C PRO A 96 17.73 -12.37 11.08
N GLU A 97 18.72 -12.10 11.92
CA GLU A 97 20.13 -12.31 11.58
C GLU A 97 20.39 -13.80 11.30
N PRO A 98 21.35 -14.13 10.41
CA PRO A 98 21.67 -15.50 10.00
C PRO A 98 22.26 -16.38 11.12
#